data_AF-A0AAX6NEH5-F1
#
_entry.id   AF-A0AAX6NEH5-F1
#
_cell.length_a   1.000
_cell.length_b   1.000
_cell.length_c   1.000
_cell.angle_alpha   90.00
_cell.angle_beta   90.00
_cell.angle_gamma   90.00
#
_symmetry.space_group_name_H-M   'P 1'
#
loop_
_entity.id
_entity.type
_entity.pdbx_description
1 polymer ?
#
loop_
_entity_poly.entity_id
_entity_poly.type
_entity_poly.pdbx_seq_one_letter_code
_entity_poly.pdbx_strand_id
1 'polypeptide(L)'
;MNKTKIIIEELKNRNIPSEIKQTIFPLVEQYIDRIQFVKSFVGLKDILYFEELDVDFFDFPFFLSLNCQTLASNGGDKHASIASVYENAITDAEEIVKKLKHFFEETNRILFFEVAFSENVLSNDDMWQVYHNMNEETDKEPFEIMTKMYRYPEWYDVEFGENVAILEDSLTALKQMDNIYTLSTIKELEEEINMALEKDDAALFSSLVKQLKTLKNQIH
;
A
#
# COMPACT_ATOMS: atom_id res chain seq x y z
N MET A 1 21.10 -2.35 4.03
CA MET A 1 20.45 -3.67 4.11
C MET A 1 18.95 -3.44 3.97
N ASN A 2 18.23 -4.19 3.12
CA ASN A 2 16.80 -3.95 2.88
C ASN A 2 16.02 -4.16 4.20
N LYS A 3 15.26 -3.15 4.65
CA LYS A 3 14.51 -3.16 5.93
C LYS A 3 13.52 -4.34 5.98
N THR A 4 12.87 -4.63 4.87
CA THR A 4 11.97 -5.78 4.69
C THR A 4 12.68 -7.11 4.96
N LYS A 5 13.92 -7.25 4.49
CA LYS A 5 14.71 -8.47 4.72
C LYS A 5 15.04 -8.66 6.21
N ILE A 6 15.37 -7.59 6.92
CA ILE A 6 15.62 -7.63 8.37
C ILE A 6 14.36 -8.12 9.10
N ILE A 7 13.22 -7.54 8.78
CA ILE A 7 11.93 -7.89 9.38
C ILE A 7 11.60 -9.37 9.15
N ILE A 8 11.76 -9.89 7.93
CA ILE A 8 11.51 -11.31 7.65
C ILE A 8 12.43 -12.22 8.47
N GLU A 9 13.71 -11.89 8.60
CA GLU A 9 14.65 -12.67 9.41
C GLU A 9 14.27 -12.67 10.89
N GLU A 10 13.84 -11.54 11.45
CA GLU A 10 13.32 -11.47 12.82
C GLU A 10 12.05 -12.30 12.99
N LEU A 11 11.12 -12.21 12.03
CA LEU A 11 9.85 -12.96 12.04
C LEU A 11 10.04 -14.48 11.97
N LYS A 12 11.08 -14.97 11.27
CA LYS A 12 11.40 -16.41 11.26
C LYS A 12 11.70 -16.95 12.67
N ASN A 13 12.19 -16.11 13.57
CA ASN A 13 12.48 -16.45 14.97
C ASN A 13 11.27 -16.29 15.92
N ARG A 14 10.16 -15.69 15.46
CA ARG A 14 8.93 -15.48 16.24
C ARG A 14 7.98 -16.68 16.19
N ASN A 15 6.96 -16.73 17.06
CA ASN A 15 5.98 -17.83 17.11
C ASN A 15 4.86 -17.67 16.06
N ILE A 16 5.22 -17.59 14.78
CA ILE A 16 4.25 -17.41 13.66
C ILE A 16 3.89 -18.76 12.98
N PRO A 17 2.75 -18.85 12.27
CA PRO A 17 2.30 -20.05 11.56
C PRO A 17 3.36 -20.68 10.66
N SER A 18 3.39 -22.01 10.63
CA SER A 18 4.40 -22.77 9.89
C SER A 18 4.31 -22.55 8.38
N GLU A 19 3.09 -22.39 7.87
CA GLU A 19 2.72 -22.11 6.50
C GLU A 19 3.33 -20.80 6.03
N ILE A 20 3.31 -19.78 6.89
CA ILE A 20 3.94 -18.48 6.64
C ILE A 20 5.46 -18.66 6.52
N LYS A 21 6.09 -19.31 7.52
CA LYS A 21 7.56 -19.51 7.55
C LYS A 21 8.10 -20.35 6.41
N GLN A 22 7.46 -21.48 6.13
CA GLN A 22 8.00 -22.52 5.27
C GLN A 22 7.59 -22.36 3.81
N THR A 23 6.46 -21.69 3.55
CA THR A 23 5.89 -21.60 2.20
C THR A 23 5.82 -20.17 1.69
N ILE A 24 5.29 -19.25 2.50
CA ILE A 24 5.05 -17.87 2.04
C ILE A 24 6.34 -17.04 2.07
N PHE A 25 7.13 -17.08 3.15
CA PHE A 25 8.41 -16.35 3.23
C PHE A 25 9.38 -16.70 2.09
N PRO A 26 9.67 -17.98 1.78
CA PRO A 26 10.55 -18.31 0.66
C PRO A 26 10.04 -17.84 -0.70
N LEU A 27 8.71 -17.71 -0.87
CA LEU A 27 8.12 -17.16 -2.08
C LEU A 27 8.34 -15.65 -2.16
N VAL A 28 7.98 -14.91 -1.11
CA VAL A 28 8.03 -13.44 -1.14
C VAL A 28 9.45 -12.87 -1.06
N GLU A 29 10.41 -13.62 -0.51
CA GLU A 29 11.83 -13.25 -0.53
C GLU A 29 12.41 -13.16 -1.95
N GLN A 30 11.82 -13.87 -2.93
CA GLN A 30 12.19 -13.74 -4.35
C GLN A 30 11.74 -12.41 -4.95
N TYR A 31 10.79 -11.73 -4.31
CA TYR A 31 10.18 -10.48 -4.74
C TYR A 31 10.32 -9.38 -3.67
N ILE A 32 11.39 -9.41 -2.87
CA ILE A 32 11.56 -8.59 -1.66
C ILE A 32 11.39 -7.08 -1.89
N ASP A 33 11.73 -6.60 -3.08
CA ASP A 33 11.62 -5.17 -3.45
C ASP A 33 10.16 -4.72 -3.68
N ARG A 34 9.22 -5.67 -3.69
CA ARG A 34 7.78 -5.45 -3.85
C ARG A 34 6.98 -5.75 -2.58
N ILE A 35 7.66 -5.86 -1.44
CA ILE A 35 7.05 -6.15 -0.14
C ILE A 35 7.27 -4.96 0.80
N GLN A 36 6.20 -4.53 1.46
CA GLN A 36 6.26 -3.49 2.47
C GLN A 36 5.49 -3.89 3.73
N PHE A 37 6.17 -3.87 4.87
CA PHE A 37 5.55 -4.10 6.16
C PHE A 37 4.89 -2.82 6.68
N VAL A 38 3.73 -2.97 7.34
CA VAL A 38 2.92 -1.88 7.89
C VAL A 38 2.37 -2.27 9.28
N LYS A 39 1.97 -1.26 10.06
CA LYS A 39 1.32 -1.48 11.37
C LYS A 39 -0.17 -1.82 11.28
N SER A 40 -0.80 -1.40 10.19
CA SER A 40 -2.24 -1.55 9.93
C SER A 40 -2.46 -1.59 8.41
N PHE A 41 -3.40 -2.39 7.95
CA PHE A 41 -3.74 -2.56 6.54
C PHE A 41 -4.77 -1.54 6.04
N VAL A 42 -5.28 -0.67 6.92
CA VAL A 42 -6.35 0.28 6.58
C VAL A 42 -5.95 1.16 5.40
N GLY A 43 -6.79 1.18 4.37
CA GLY A 43 -6.58 1.95 3.15
C GLY A 43 -5.68 1.31 2.10
N LEU A 44 -5.13 0.12 2.36
CA LEU A 44 -4.24 -0.58 1.44
C LEU A 44 -5.01 -1.54 0.52
N LYS A 45 -4.41 -1.82 -0.65
CA LYS A 45 -5.07 -2.56 -1.73
C LYS A 45 -4.78 -4.06 -1.72
N ASP A 46 -3.52 -4.43 -1.51
CA ASP A 46 -3.04 -5.81 -1.65
C ASP A 46 -2.30 -6.18 -0.36
N ILE A 47 -2.90 -7.05 0.44
CA ILE A 47 -2.57 -7.25 1.86
C ILE A 47 -2.37 -8.73 2.15
N LEU A 48 -1.27 -9.08 2.80
CA LEU A 48 -1.10 -10.33 3.52
C LEU A 48 -1.08 -10.02 5.03
N TYR A 49 -2.00 -10.62 5.76
CA TYR A 49 -2.06 -10.54 7.21
C TYR A 49 -1.66 -11.88 7.83
N PHE A 50 -0.98 -11.83 8.98
CA PHE A 50 -0.83 -12.99 9.87
C PHE A 50 -0.54 -12.57 11.30
N GLU A 51 -0.82 -13.45 12.25
CA GLU A 51 -0.56 -13.23 13.68
C GLU A 51 0.40 -14.27 14.26
N GLU A 52 1.01 -13.95 15.40
CA GLU A 52 1.69 -14.97 16.23
C GLU A 52 0.64 -15.96 16.78
N LEU A 53 0.94 -17.25 16.86
CA LEU A 53 -0.03 -18.32 17.18
C LEU A 53 -0.73 -18.19 18.55
N ASP A 54 -0.16 -17.41 19.47
CA ASP A 54 -0.73 -17.16 20.80
C ASP A 54 -1.56 -15.87 20.85
N VAL A 55 -1.76 -15.25 19.69
CA VAL A 55 -2.49 -14.02 19.48
C VAL A 55 -3.74 -14.40 18.70
N ASP A 56 -4.89 -14.20 19.32
CA ASP A 56 -6.20 -14.62 18.80
C ASP A 56 -6.99 -13.35 18.45
N PHE A 57 -6.45 -12.50 17.56
CA PHE A 57 -7.14 -11.27 17.16
C PHE A 57 -8.25 -11.55 16.15
N PHE A 58 -8.05 -12.55 15.29
CA PHE A 58 -8.99 -12.92 14.26
C PHE A 58 -9.31 -14.41 14.28
N ASP A 59 -10.47 -14.75 13.71
CA ASP A 59 -10.87 -16.14 13.51
C ASP A 59 -9.89 -16.95 12.62
N PHE A 60 -8.98 -16.25 11.91
CA PHE A 60 -8.00 -16.85 11.01
C PHE A 60 -6.58 -16.30 11.29
N PRO A 61 -5.59 -17.18 11.53
CA PRO A 61 -4.24 -16.76 11.91
C PRO A 61 -3.43 -16.13 10.77
N PHE A 62 -3.94 -16.23 9.54
CA PHE A 62 -3.42 -15.53 8.37
C PHE A 62 -4.47 -15.47 7.26
N PHE A 63 -4.40 -14.44 6.42
CA PHE A 63 -5.20 -14.33 5.22
C PHE A 63 -4.51 -13.45 4.16
N LEU A 64 -4.92 -13.62 2.90
CA LEU A 64 -4.54 -12.77 1.78
C LEU A 64 -5.79 -12.07 1.24
N SER A 65 -5.72 -10.74 1.10
CA SER A 65 -6.76 -9.95 0.44
C SER A 65 -6.14 -9.13 -0.68
N LEU A 66 -6.64 -9.27 -1.90
CA LEU A 66 -6.10 -8.59 -3.08
C LEU A 66 -7.16 -7.69 -3.70
N ASN A 67 -6.74 -6.56 -4.27
CA ASN A 67 -7.63 -5.59 -4.91
C ASN A 67 -8.72 -5.01 -3.99
N CYS A 68 -8.40 -4.83 -2.71
CA CYS A 68 -9.28 -4.21 -1.73
C CYS A 68 -9.58 -2.74 -2.07
N GLN A 69 -10.69 -2.25 -1.55
CA GLN A 69 -11.03 -0.83 -1.60
C GLN A 69 -10.05 -0.02 -0.74
N THR A 70 -9.42 0.98 -1.36
CA THR A 70 -8.51 1.91 -0.71
C THR A 70 -9.28 3.10 -0.12
N LEU A 71 -8.60 3.91 0.70
CA LEU A 71 -9.16 5.19 1.13
C LEU A 71 -9.34 6.09 -0.10
N ALA A 72 -10.45 6.82 -0.16
CA ALA A 72 -10.56 7.94 -1.08
C ALA A 72 -9.68 9.09 -0.59
N SER A 73 -9.15 9.89 -1.52
CA SER A 73 -8.19 10.98 -1.30
C SER A 73 -8.64 12.11 -0.34
N ASN A 74 -9.88 12.06 0.15
CA ASN A 74 -10.43 12.97 1.16
C ASN A 74 -10.64 12.30 2.54
N GLY A 75 -9.91 11.23 2.85
CA GLY A 75 -10.10 10.47 4.09
C GLY A 75 -11.39 9.65 4.04
N GLY A 76 -11.55 8.86 2.97
CA GLY A 76 -12.75 8.07 2.68
C GLY A 76 -13.22 7.12 3.79
N ASP A 77 -14.28 6.37 3.51
CA ASP A 77 -14.91 5.49 4.49
C ASP A 77 -13.97 4.34 4.91
N LYS A 78 -13.28 4.55 6.03
CA LYS A 78 -12.38 3.59 6.68
C LYS A 78 -13.07 2.26 6.92
N HIS A 79 -14.35 2.29 7.26
CA HIS A 79 -15.18 1.11 7.45
C HIS A 79 -15.29 0.29 6.16
N ALA A 80 -15.53 0.95 5.02
CA ALA A 80 -15.61 0.27 3.72
C ALA A 80 -14.27 -0.35 3.29
N SER A 81 -13.15 0.32 3.57
CA SER A 81 -11.82 -0.24 3.31
C SER A 81 -11.57 -1.50 4.14
N ILE A 82 -11.83 -1.44 5.44
CA ILE A 82 -11.72 -2.58 6.36
C ILE A 82 -12.65 -3.72 5.94
N ALA A 83 -13.92 -3.44 5.65
CA ALA A 83 -14.89 -4.43 5.18
C ALA A 83 -14.41 -5.12 3.89
N SER A 84 -13.86 -4.36 2.94
CA SER A 84 -13.34 -4.91 1.68
C SER A 84 -12.18 -5.88 1.89
N VAL A 85 -11.34 -5.69 2.93
CA VAL A 85 -10.29 -6.65 3.29
C VAL A 85 -10.90 -7.99 3.69
N TYR A 86 -11.91 -7.98 4.57
CA TYR A 86 -12.58 -9.20 5.00
C TYR A 86 -13.38 -9.88 3.90
N GLU A 87 -14.07 -9.12 3.04
CA GLU A 87 -14.83 -9.67 1.92
C GLU A 87 -13.95 -10.41 0.90
N ASN A 88 -12.68 -10.00 0.79
CA ASN A 88 -11.71 -10.58 -0.15
C ASN A 88 -10.72 -11.54 0.51
N ALA A 89 -10.88 -11.84 1.80
CA ALA A 89 -9.93 -12.67 2.53
C ALA A 89 -9.93 -14.12 2.03
N ILE A 90 -8.76 -14.58 1.61
CA ILE A 90 -8.44 -15.95 1.29
C ILE A 90 -7.63 -16.52 2.45
N THR A 91 -8.11 -17.60 3.05
CA THR A 91 -7.53 -18.21 4.27
C THR A 91 -6.89 -19.58 3.99
N ASP A 92 -7.10 -20.17 2.82
CA ASP A 92 -6.48 -21.43 2.41
C ASP A 92 -5.03 -21.21 1.96
N ALA A 93 -4.08 -21.89 2.60
CA ALA A 93 -2.65 -21.69 2.33
C ALA A 93 -2.23 -22.02 0.89
N GLU A 94 -2.81 -23.07 0.28
CA GLU A 94 -2.49 -23.46 -1.09
C GLU A 94 -3.01 -22.42 -2.10
N GLU A 95 -4.23 -21.93 -1.88
CA GLU A 95 -4.81 -20.86 -2.69
C GLU A 95 -4.03 -19.56 -2.55
N ILE A 96 -3.65 -19.17 -1.33
CA ILE A 96 -2.80 -18.00 -1.07
C ILE A 96 -1.51 -18.08 -1.89
N VAL A 97 -0.81 -19.20 -1.85
CA VAL A 97 0.45 -19.40 -2.61
C VAL A 97 0.22 -19.26 -4.10
N LYS A 98 -0.87 -19.84 -4.63
CA LYS A 98 -1.22 -19.73 -6.05
C LYS A 98 -1.50 -18.27 -6.44
N LYS A 99 -2.25 -17.54 -5.61
CA LYS A 99 -2.61 -16.13 -5.84
C LYS A 99 -1.40 -15.22 -5.74
N LEU A 100 -0.51 -15.45 -4.78
CA LEU A 100 0.75 -14.70 -4.63
C LEU A 100 1.64 -14.86 -5.86
N LYS A 101 1.84 -16.10 -6.35
CA LYS A 101 2.61 -16.33 -7.59
C LYS A 101 2.04 -15.52 -8.76
N HIS A 102 0.75 -15.64 -8.99
CA HIS A 102 0.06 -14.90 -10.05
C HIS A 102 0.17 -13.38 -9.86
N PHE A 103 0.04 -12.87 -8.64
CA PHE A 103 0.18 -11.46 -8.31
C PHE A 103 1.57 -10.92 -8.67
N PHE A 104 2.63 -11.66 -8.37
CA PHE A 104 4.00 -11.25 -8.68
C PHE A 104 4.32 -11.38 -10.17
N GLU A 105 3.78 -12.38 -10.86
CA GLU A 105 3.97 -12.60 -12.30
C GLU A 105 3.25 -11.55 -13.16
N GLU A 106 2.02 -11.17 -12.79
CA GLU A 106 1.15 -10.35 -13.66
C GLU A 106 1.11 -8.87 -13.30
N THR A 107 1.65 -8.47 -12.15
CA THR A 107 1.60 -7.08 -11.70
C THR A 107 2.97 -6.60 -11.24
N ASN A 108 3.15 -5.29 -11.15
CA ASN A 108 4.31 -4.65 -10.51
C ASN A 108 3.94 -3.98 -9.18
N ARG A 109 2.80 -4.35 -8.59
CA ARG A 109 2.29 -3.72 -7.36
C ARG A 109 3.04 -4.19 -6.13
N ILE A 110 2.99 -3.37 -5.07
CA ILE A 110 3.48 -3.70 -3.73
C ILE A 110 2.47 -4.60 -3.03
N LEU A 111 2.95 -5.61 -2.32
CA LEU A 111 2.17 -6.41 -1.37
C LEU A 111 2.49 -5.94 0.04
N PHE A 112 1.46 -5.53 0.77
CA PHE A 112 1.58 -5.02 2.13
C PHE A 112 1.45 -6.15 3.15
N PHE A 113 2.30 -6.14 4.16
CA PHE A 113 2.30 -7.12 5.23
C PHE A 113 1.89 -6.45 6.53
N GLU A 114 0.79 -6.91 7.12
CA GLU A 114 0.46 -6.62 8.51
C GLU A 114 0.74 -7.85 9.36
N VAL A 115 1.41 -7.63 10.49
CA VAL A 115 1.71 -8.69 11.45
C VAL A 115 1.16 -8.29 12.80
N ALA A 116 0.32 -9.15 13.38
CA ALA A 116 -0.08 -9.00 14.76
C ALA A 116 0.85 -9.78 15.69
N PHE A 117 1.39 -9.07 16.67
CA PHE A 117 2.36 -9.57 17.64
C PHE A 117 1.70 -9.81 19.00
N SER A 118 2.30 -10.68 19.81
CA SER A 118 1.88 -10.87 21.20
C SER A 118 1.96 -9.58 22.02
N GLU A 119 2.88 -8.68 21.67
CA GLU A 119 2.97 -7.34 22.25
C GLU A 119 1.77 -6.43 21.92
N ASN A 120 0.95 -6.76 20.91
CA ASN A 120 -0.23 -5.99 20.54
C ASN A 120 -1.44 -6.26 21.45
N VAL A 121 -1.45 -7.35 22.23
CA VAL A 121 -2.60 -7.72 23.09
C VAL A 121 -2.85 -6.61 24.12
N LEU A 122 -4.03 -5.98 24.01
CA LEU A 122 -4.41 -4.86 24.87
C LEU A 122 -4.83 -5.33 26.27
N SER A 123 -4.40 -4.60 27.29
CA SER A 123 -4.86 -4.82 28.66
C SER A 123 -6.29 -4.30 28.86
N ASN A 124 -6.94 -4.66 29.98
CA ASN A 124 -8.26 -4.12 30.32
C ASN A 124 -8.27 -2.58 30.42
N ASP A 125 -7.19 -1.99 30.93
CA ASP A 125 -7.06 -0.53 31.02
C ASP A 125 -6.96 0.10 29.63
N ASP A 126 -6.20 -0.54 28.72
CA ASP A 126 -6.12 -0.12 27.32
C ASP A 126 -7.50 -0.18 26.65
N MET A 127 -8.25 -1.27 26.85
CA MET A 127 -9.61 -1.43 26.32
C MET A 127 -10.58 -0.37 26.87
N TRP A 128 -10.44 0.03 28.14
CA TRP A 128 -11.25 1.10 28.72
C TRP A 128 -10.98 2.45 28.04
N GLN A 129 -9.72 2.72 27.69
CA GLN A 129 -9.34 3.89 26.91
C GLN A 129 -9.93 3.86 25.50
N VAL A 130 -9.94 2.68 24.84
CA VAL A 130 -10.60 2.51 23.54
C VAL A 130 -12.09 2.90 23.64
N TYR A 131 -12.79 2.37 24.65
CA TYR A 131 -14.22 2.70 24.88
C TYR A 131 -14.44 4.18 25.19
N HIS A 132 -13.55 4.81 25.93
CA HIS A 132 -13.63 6.24 26.22
C HIS A 132 -13.46 7.07 24.94
N ASN A 133 -12.43 6.78 24.14
CA ASN A 133 -12.18 7.47 22.87
C ASN A 133 -13.36 7.31 21.90
N MET A 134 -13.94 6.11 21.78
CA MET A 134 -15.12 5.88 20.95
C MET A 134 -16.35 6.72 21.36
N ASN A 135 -16.47 7.05 22.64
CA ASN A 135 -17.62 7.80 23.17
C ASN A 135 -17.41 9.31 23.18
N GLU A 136 -16.16 9.78 23.27
CA GLU A 136 -15.84 11.20 23.44
C GLU A 136 -15.20 11.86 22.21
N GLU A 137 -14.58 11.10 21.30
CA GLU A 137 -13.87 11.64 20.14
C GLU A 137 -14.67 11.51 18.82
N THR A 138 -14.10 12.09 17.75
CA THR A 138 -14.66 12.02 16.38
C THR A 138 -14.36 10.69 15.70
N ASP A 139 -13.31 9.98 16.12
CA ASP A 139 -12.95 8.65 15.62
C ASP A 139 -13.90 7.59 16.22
N LYS A 140 -14.67 6.93 15.35
CA LYS A 140 -15.67 5.91 15.75
C LYS A 140 -15.29 4.50 15.36
N GLU A 141 -14.19 4.32 14.63
CA GLU A 141 -13.77 3.00 14.13
C GLU A 141 -12.92 2.29 15.19
N PRO A 142 -13.43 1.25 15.87
CA PRO A 142 -12.76 0.64 17.01
C PRO A 142 -11.41 0.04 16.64
N PHE A 143 -11.32 -0.55 15.43
CA PHE A 143 -10.10 -1.17 14.94
C PHE A 143 -8.93 -0.17 14.83
N GLU A 144 -9.20 1.07 14.44
CA GLU A 144 -8.16 2.10 14.34
C GLU A 144 -7.68 2.58 15.71
N ILE A 145 -8.62 2.76 16.63
CA ILE A 145 -8.29 3.16 18.00
C ILE A 145 -7.42 2.08 18.64
N MET A 146 -7.78 0.80 18.44
CA MET A 146 -6.99 -0.34 18.91
C MET A 146 -5.59 -0.37 18.30
N THR A 147 -5.48 -0.29 16.97
CA THR A 147 -4.17 -0.34 16.28
C THR A 147 -3.24 0.81 16.66
N LYS A 148 -3.77 2.01 16.96
CA LYS A 148 -2.97 3.12 17.49
C LYS A 148 -2.45 2.88 18.91
N MET A 149 -3.08 1.99 19.67
CA MET A 149 -2.66 1.60 21.02
C MET A 149 -1.72 0.39 21.05
N TYR A 150 -1.60 -0.35 19.95
CA TYR A 150 -0.73 -1.50 19.86
C TYR A 150 0.73 -1.14 20.10
N ARG A 151 1.41 -2.01 20.84
CA ARG A 151 2.85 -1.91 21.09
C ARG A 151 3.56 -2.85 20.13
N TYR A 152 4.58 -2.36 19.46
CA TYR A 152 5.34 -3.13 18.47
C TYR A 152 6.77 -3.39 18.97
N PRO A 153 7.40 -4.50 18.54
CA PRO A 153 8.82 -4.71 18.79
C PRO A 153 9.67 -3.55 18.24
N GLU A 154 10.75 -3.17 18.93
CA GLU A 154 11.58 -2.02 18.52
C GLU A 154 12.17 -2.16 17.11
N TRP A 155 12.42 -3.38 16.66
CA TRP A 155 12.92 -3.68 15.32
C TRP A 155 11.83 -3.57 14.24
N TYR A 156 10.54 -3.58 14.62
CA TYR A 156 9.39 -3.42 13.73
C TYR A 156 9.03 -1.93 13.54
N ASP A 157 10.04 -1.17 13.12
CA ASP A 157 9.90 0.25 12.83
C ASP A 157 9.23 0.43 11.46
N VAL A 158 7.91 0.42 11.38
CA VAL A 158 7.17 0.59 10.11
C VAL A 158 6.04 1.60 10.24
N GLU A 159 5.60 2.12 9.10
CA GLU A 159 4.54 3.11 9.00
C GLU A 159 3.15 2.47 9.21
N PHE A 160 2.18 3.30 9.60
CA PHE A 160 0.76 2.94 9.54
C PHE A 160 0.28 2.90 8.09
N GLY A 161 -0.60 1.94 7.75
CA GLY A 161 -1.13 1.79 6.40
C GLY A 161 -1.81 3.05 5.88
N GLU A 162 -2.53 3.77 6.73
CA GLU A 162 -3.18 5.04 6.34
C GLU A 162 -2.15 6.08 5.83
N ASN A 163 -0.98 6.18 6.48
CA ASN A 163 0.08 7.11 6.05
C ASN A 163 0.65 6.69 4.70
N VAL A 164 0.81 5.38 4.49
CA VAL A 164 1.30 4.81 3.23
C VAL A 164 0.29 5.06 2.11
N ALA A 165 -0.99 4.79 2.36
CA ALA A 165 -2.08 5.03 1.41
C ALA A 165 -2.16 6.51 1.00
N ILE A 166 -2.10 7.43 1.96
CA ILE A 166 -2.10 8.88 1.69
C ILE A 166 -0.90 9.27 0.83
N LEU A 167 0.29 8.71 1.10
CA LEU A 167 1.48 8.99 0.30
C LEU A 167 1.35 8.45 -1.13
N GLU A 168 0.86 7.22 -1.31
CA GLU A 168 0.64 6.61 -2.64
C GLU A 168 -0.37 7.40 -3.47
N ASP A 169 -1.47 7.83 -2.84
CA ASP A 169 -2.48 8.67 -3.47
C ASP A 169 -1.92 10.04 -3.84
N SER A 170 -1.14 10.66 -2.95
CA SER A 170 -0.50 11.95 -3.20
C SER A 170 0.48 11.87 -4.37
N LEU A 171 1.30 10.82 -4.44
CA LEU A 171 2.22 10.59 -5.55
C LEU A 171 1.47 10.35 -6.86
N THR A 172 0.36 9.62 -6.81
CA THR A 172 -0.50 9.38 -7.98
C THR A 172 -1.12 10.68 -8.47
N ALA A 173 -1.65 11.52 -7.56
CA ALA A 173 -2.20 12.82 -7.88
C ALA A 173 -1.14 13.75 -8.49
N LEU A 174 0.09 13.77 -7.94
CA LEU A 174 1.20 14.54 -8.50
C LEU A 174 1.55 14.09 -9.93
N LYS A 175 1.64 12.78 -10.19
CA LYS A 175 1.87 12.26 -11.55
C LYS A 175 0.75 12.65 -12.51
N GLN A 176 -0.51 12.60 -12.06
CA GLN A 176 -1.64 13.02 -12.87
C GLN A 176 -1.59 14.52 -13.19
N MET A 177 -1.25 15.35 -12.21
CA MET A 177 -1.07 16.80 -12.41
C MET A 177 0.07 17.10 -13.38
N ASP A 178 1.20 16.41 -13.25
CA ASP A 178 2.35 16.56 -14.16
C ASP A 178 2.01 16.11 -15.58
N ASN A 179 1.28 15.00 -15.73
CA ASN A 179 0.76 14.55 -17.02
C ASN A 179 -0.21 15.59 -17.63
N ILE A 180 -1.11 16.18 -16.83
CA ILE A 180 -2.04 17.23 -17.29
C ILE A 180 -1.26 18.45 -17.79
N TYR A 181 -0.28 18.91 -17.02
CA TYR A 181 0.57 20.05 -17.37
C TYR A 181 1.42 19.78 -18.63
N THR A 182 1.98 18.57 -18.73
CA THR A 182 2.74 18.15 -19.90
C THR A 182 1.86 18.09 -21.14
N LEU A 183 0.63 17.57 -21.02
CA LEU A 183 -0.34 17.52 -22.11
C LEU A 183 -0.82 18.92 -22.54
N SER A 184 -1.04 19.86 -21.62
CA SER A 184 -1.37 21.23 -21.98
C SER A 184 -0.22 21.92 -22.71
N THR A 185 1.01 21.74 -22.21
CA THR A 185 2.22 22.28 -22.85
C THR A 185 2.44 21.70 -24.25
N ILE A 186 2.17 20.39 -24.43
CA ILE A 186 2.20 19.74 -25.76
C ILE A 186 1.20 20.39 -26.70
N LYS A 187 -0.01 20.70 -26.23
CA LYS A 187 -1.04 21.34 -27.06
C LYS A 187 -0.62 22.75 -27.48
N GLU A 188 -0.08 23.56 -26.57
CA GLU A 188 0.46 24.89 -26.87
C GLU A 188 1.59 24.81 -27.91
N LEU A 189 2.52 23.86 -27.74
CA LEU A 189 3.58 23.61 -28.72
C LEU A 189 3.06 23.19 -30.09
N GLU A 190 2.01 22.37 -30.14
CA GLU A 190 1.38 21.97 -31.42
C GLU A 190 0.74 23.17 -32.12
N GLU A 191 0.16 24.12 -31.38
CA GLU A 191 -0.35 25.40 -31.92
C GLU A 191 0.79 26.29 -32.44
N GLU A 192 1.89 26.43 -31.69
CA GLU A 192 3.07 27.20 -32.11
C GLU A 192 3.75 26.60 -33.34
N ILE A 193 3.81 25.27 -33.44
CA ILE A 193 4.33 24.55 -34.61
C ILE A 193 3.49 24.89 -35.84
N ASN A 194 2.16 24.89 -35.72
CA ASN A 194 1.26 25.25 -36.82
C ASN A 194 1.50 26.71 -37.25
N MET A 195 1.66 27.64 -36.30
CA MET A 195 1.99 29.03 -36.61
C MET A 195 3.36 29.18 -37.29
N ALA A 196 4.37 28.39 -36.90
CA ALA A 196 5.69 28.40 -37.53
C ALA A 196 5.62 27.88 -38.97
N LEU A 197 4.79 26.86 -39.23
CA LEU A 197 4.50 26.36 -40.57
C LEU A 197 3.79 27.41 -41.44
N GLU A 198 2.77 28.09 -40.89
CA GLU A 198 2.04 29.16 -41.61
C GLU A 198 2.96 30.34 -41.99
N LYS A 199 3.98 30.61 -41.18
CA LYS A 199 4.95 31.70 -41.39
C LYS A 199 6.20 31.27 -42.17
N ASP A 200 6.29 30.00 -42.57
CA ASP A 200 7.44 29.40 -43.26
C ASP A 200 8.78 29.54 -42.47
N ASP A 201 8.69 29.56 -41.12
CA ASP A 201 9.85 29.67 -40.23
C ASP A 201 10.42 28.28 -39.89
N ALA A 202 11.26 27.78 -40.80
CA ALA A 202 11.87 26.45 -40.69
C ALA A 202 12.78 26.28 -39.45
N ALA A 203 13.42 27.35 -38.98
CA ALA A 203 14.32 27.30 -37.83
C ALA A 203 13.53 27.14 -36.53
N LEU A 204 12.46 27.94 -36.38
CA LEU A 204 11.55 27.83 -35.24
C LEU A 204 10.82 26.47 -35.24
N PHE A 205 10.32 26.03 -36.39
CA PHE A 205 9.68 24.73 -36.54
C PHE A 205 10.56 23.57 -36.04
N SER A 206 11.82 23.51 -36.50
CA SER A 206 12.75 22.44 -36.10
C SER A 206 13.01 22.43 -34.59
N SER A 207 13.14 23.60 -33.98
CA SER A 207 13.31 23.76 -32.54
C SER A 207 12.08 23.24 -31.76
N LEU A 208 10.88 23.66 -32.15
CA LEU A 208 9.63 23.28 -31.47
C LEU A 208 9.35 21.78 -31.59
N VAL A 209 9.60 21.16 -32.75
CA VAL A 209 9.45 19.70 -32.92
C VAL A 209 10.39 18.91 -32.02
N LYS A 210 11.61 19.40 -31.77
CA LYS A 210 12.57 18.77 -30.86
C LYS A 210 12.10 18.85 -29.40
N GLN A 211 11.52 19.99 -29.01
CA GLN A 211 10.93 20.18 -27.68
C GLN A 211 9.72 19.26 -27.49
N LEU A 212 8.83 19.18 -28.48
CA LEU A 212 7.67 18.28 -28.48
C LEU A 212 8.07 16.81 -28.29
N LYS A 213 9.11 16.34 -28.99
CA LYS A 213 9.63 14.97 -28.81
C LYS A 213 10.17 14.72 -27.41
N THR A 214 10.78 15.72 -26.79
CA THR A 214 11.33 15.61 -25.44
C THR A 214 10.19 15.50 -24.41
N LEU A 215 9.17 16.34 -24.52
CA LEU A 215 8.00 16.32 -23.63
C LEU A 215 7.18 15.05 -23.76
N LYS A 216 6.98 14.51 -24.98
CA LYS A 216 6.25 13.25 -25.18
C LYS A 216 6.93 12.05 -24.51
N ASN A 217 8.24 12.11 -24.27
CA ASN A 217 8.98 11.06 -23.55
C ASN A 217 8.90 11.19 -22.02
N GLN A 218 8.29 12.27 -21.49
CA GLN A 218 8.16 12.53 -20.06
C GLN A 218 6.80 12.14 -19.50
N ILE A 219 5.84 11.74 -20.34
CA ILE A 219 4.51 11.28 -19.89
C ILE A 219 4.65 9.94 -19.16
N HIS A 220 4.11 9.88 -17.95
CA HIS A 220 4.15 8.74 -17.04
C HIS A 220 2.93 7.83 -17.16
#